data_AF-A0A931Z0A8-F1
#
_entry.id   AF-A0A931Z0A8-F1
#
_cell.length_a   1.000
_cell.length_b   1.000
_cell.length_c   1.000
_cell.angle_alpha   90.00
_cell.angle_beta   90.00
_cell.angle_gamma   90.00
#
_symmetry.space_group_name_H-M   'P 1'
#
loop_
_entity.id
_entity.type
_entity.pdbx_description
1 polymer ?
#
loop_
_entity_poly.entity_id
_entity_poly.type
_entity_poly.pdbx_seq_one_letter_code
_entity_poly.pdbx_strand_id
1 'polypeptide(L)'
;MALFHRGLGVPLENIILVGQSCGAWGSLQAAAFTYPALGGVIALAPTCHGRLPHSVTATIQRRNEIVQIAQRLRTPGVIFLYEGDAYYDLADWDGFEDYLSGRGRELMMLRVHRAQVLDVCPRCAGDSHAAYLGPGFAGAFYDSHVQPLIDRARRQIRAGRPAISP
;
A
#
# COMPACT_ATOMS: atom_id res chain seq x y z
N MET A 1 0.15 -13.77 9.01
CA MET A 1 -1.32 -13.82 8.93
C MET A 1 -1.92 -15.04 9.62
N ALA A 2 -1.48 -16.27 9.29
CA ALA A 2 -2.00 -17.51 9.90
C ALA A 2 -1.97 -17.50 11.44
N LEU A 3 -0.88 -17.04 12.06
CA LEU A 3 -0.77 -16.92 13.51
C LEU A 3 -1.87 -16.02 14.11
N PHE A 4 -2.08 -14.83 13.55
CA PHE A 4 -3.08 -13.88 14.07
C PHE A 4 -4.52 -14.36 13.82
N HIS A 5 -4.82 -14.73 12.58
CA HIS A 5 -6.19 -15.08 12.22
C HIS A 5 -6.61 -16.46 12.77
N ARG A 6 -5.79 -17.49 12.54
CA ARG A 6 -6.11 -18.85 12.97
C ARG A 6 -5.65 -19.17 14.38
N GLY A 7 -4.52 -18.61 14.81
CA GLY A 7 -3.95 -18.88 16.14
C GLY A 7 -4.53 -18.00 17.25
N LEU A 8 -4.77 -16.72 16.97
CA LEU A 8 -5.27 -15.74 17.96
C LEU A 8 -6.73 -15.32 17.71
N GLY A 9 -7.39 -15.89 16.70
CA GLY A 9 -8.80 -15.62 16.39
C GLY A 9 -9.08 -14.19 15.93
N VAL A 10 -8.07 -13.44 15.47
CA VAL A 10 -8.27 -12.07 15.00
C VAL A 10 -8.98 -12.10 13.64
N PRO A 11 -10.17 -11.48 13.49
CA PRO A 11 -10.86 -11.41 12.21
C PRO A 11 -10.01 -10.68 11.15
N LEU A 12 -9.99 -11.15 9.91
CA LEU A 12 -9.16 -10.56 8.85
C LEU A 12 -9.52 -9.10 8.60
N GLU A 13 -10.82 -8.79 8.66
CA GLU A 13 -11.38 -7.45 8.53
C GLU A 13 -10.91 -6.47 9.62
N ASN A 14 -10.28 -6.97 10.69
CA ASN A 14 -9.71 -6.16 11.76
C ASN A 14 -8.18 -6.01 11.63
N ILE A 15 -7.58 -6.58 10.58
CA ILE A 15 -6.13 -6.55 10.34
C ILE A 15 -5.82 -5.57 9.20
N ILE A 16 -4.94 -4.62 9.48
CA ILE A 16 -4.33 -3.75 8.48
C ILE A 16 -2.91 -4.24 8.24
N LEU A 17 -2.58 -4.55 6.99
CA LEU A 17 -1.18 -4.82 6.60
C LEU A 17 -0.46 -3.51 6.29
N VAL A 18 0.67 -3.30 6.94
CA VAL A 18 1.54 -2.14 6.70
C VAL A 18 2.89 -2.64 6.27
N GLY A 19 3.41 -2.09 5.18
CA GLY A 19 4.74 -2.44 4.70
C GLY A 19 5.43 -1.28 4.03
N GLN A 20 6.74 -1.43 3.87
CA GLN A 20 7.59 -0.56 3.07
C GLN A 20 8.42 -1.39 2.09
N SER A 21 8.74 -0.85 0.91
CA SER A 21 9.58 -1.53 -0.09
C SER A 21 9.04 -2.92 -0.44
N CYS A 22 9.86 -3.96 -0.30
CA CYS A 22 9.47 -5.34 -0.51
C CYS A 22 8.31 -5.78 0.40
N GLY A 23 8.28 -5.27 1.64
CA GLY A 23 7.19 -5.53 2.58
C GLY A 23 5.86 -4.90 2.15
N ALA A 24 5.91 -3.72 1.52
CA ALA A 24 4.74 -3.07 0.94
C ALA A 24 4.21 -3.87 -0.26
N TRP A 25 5.12 -4.31 -1.14
CA TRP A 25 4.77 -5.16 -2.27
C TRP A 25 4.12 -6.48 -1.82
N GLY A 26 4.72 -7.17 -0.85
CA GLY A 26 4.17 -8.38 -0.26
C GLY A 26 2.81 -8.16 0.41
N SER A 27 2.61 -7.00 1.05
CA SER A 27 1.32 -6.62 1.64
C SER A 27 0.24 -6.45 0.58
N LEU A 28 0.56 -5.80 -0.55
CA LEU A 28 -0.36 -5.64 -1.67
C LEU A 28 -0.70 -6.99 -2.32
N GLN A 29 0.30 -7.85 -2.54
CA GLN A 29 0.07 -9.20 -3.07
C GLN A 29 -0.80 -10.03 -2.11
N ALA A 30 -0.50 -10.01 -0.81
CA ALA A 30 -1.29 -10.72 0.19
C ALA A 30 -2.74 -10.23 0.20
N ALA A 31 -2.97 -8.92 0.16
CA ALA A 31 -4.31 -8.33 0.13
C ALA A 31 -5.06 -8.61 -1.19
N ALA A 32 -4.36 -8.65 -2.32
CA ALA A 32 -4.98 -8.89 -3.63
C ALA A 32 -5.31 -10.37 -3.89
N PHE A 33 -4.47 -11.30 -3.43
CA PHE A 33 -4.55 -12.71 -3.86
C PHE A 33 -4.89 -13.69 -2.73
N THR A 34 -4.43 -13.45 -1.51
CA THR A 34 -4.51 -14.46 -0.43
C THR A 34 -5.55 -14.09 0.64
N TYR A 35 -5.65 -12.82 0.99
CA TYR A 35 -6.49 -12.32 2.07
C TYR A 35 -7.33 -11.12 1.60
N PRO A 36 -8.28 -11.32 0.67
CA PRO A 36 -9.09 -10.22 0.12
C PRO A 36 -10.05 -9.58 1.14
N ALA A 37 -10.25 -10.23 2.30
CA ALA A 37 -11.11 -9.76 3.39
C ALA A 37 -10.37 -8.89 4.43
N LEU A 38 -9.12 -8.49 4.17
CA LEU A 38 -8.37 -7.64 5.11
C LEU A 38 -9.09 -6.33 5.41
N GLY A 39 -8.90 -5.84 6.64
CA GLY A 39 -9.42 -4.55 7.10
C GLY A 39 -8.75 -3.35 6.45
N GLY A 40 -7.51 -3.51 5.99
CA GLY A 40 -6.82 -2.47 5.24
C GLY A 40 -5.43 -2.86 4.75
N VAL A 41 -4.89 -2.03 3.86
CA VAL A 41 -3.47 -2.08 3.47
C VAL A 41 -2.87 -0.66 3.42
N ILE A 42 -1.66 -0.51 3.95
CA ILE A 42 -0.84 0.70 3.83
C ILE A 42 0.48 0.29 3.20
N ALA A 43 0.72 0.74 1.98
CA ALA A 43 1.90 0.39 1.20
C ALA A 43 2.76 1.63 0.97
N LEU A 44 3.96 1.66 1.54
CA LEU A 44 4.92 2.76 1.40
C LEU A 44 6.00 2.35 0.41
N ALA A 45 6.14 3.07 -0.71
CA ALA A 45 7.12 2.76 -1.76
C ALA A 45 7.14 1.26 -2.16
N PRO A 46 6.01 0.65 -2.55
CA PRO A 46 5.93 -0.77 -2.88
C PRO A 46 6.84 -1.17 -4.06
N THR A 47 7.85 -1.99 -3.79
CA THR A 47 8.70 -2.60 -4.81
C THR A 47 9.46 -3.79 -4.22
N CYS A 48 9.41 -4.96 -4.84
CA CYS A 48 10.27 -6.11 -4.49
C CYS A 48 11.43 -6.31 -5.46
N HIS A 49 11.31 -5.74 -6.66
CA HIS A 49 12.20 -6.05 -7.78
C HIS A 49 13.11 -4.88 -8.16
N GLY A 50 12.91 -3.68 -7.60
CA GLY A 50 13.86 -2.58 -7.75
C GLY A 50 13.94 -1.99 -9.18
N ARG A 51 14.65 -0.86 -9.32
CA ARG A 51 15.15 -0.29 -10.59
C ARG A 51 16.49 -0.93 -10.97
N LEU A 52 16.69 -2.20 -10.61
CA LEU A 52 17.85 -2.96 -11.06
C LEU A 52 17.82 -3.04 -12.60
N PRO A 53 18.97 -3.20 -13.28
CA PRO A 53 18.98 -3.46 -14.71
C PRO A 53 18.25 -4.77 -14.98
N HIS A 54 16.97 -4.65 -15.32
CA HIS A 54 16.08 -5.76 -15.63
C HIS A 54 16.14 -6.06 -17.11
N SER A 55 16.00 -7.35 -17.45
CA SER A 55 15.64 -7.71 -18.81
C SER A 55 14.29 -7.09 -19.19
N VAL A 56 14.05 -6.93 -20.49
CA VAL A 56 12.74 -6.49 -21.00
C VAL A 56 11.62 -7.37 -20.44
N THR A 57 11.85 -8.69 -20.37
CA THR A 57 10.90 -9.66 -19.81
C THR A 57 10.55 -9.35 -18.35
N ALA A 58 11.53 -9.09 -17.50
CA ALA A 58 11.29 -8.79 -16.09
C ALA A 58 10.53 -7.46 -15.90
N THR A 59 10.81 -6.46 -16.75
CA THR A 59 10.04 -5.20 -16.76
C THR A 59 8.57 -5.43 -17.14
N ILE A 60 8.31 -6.24 -18.17
CA ILE A 60 6.94 -6.59 -18.59
C ILE A 60 6.22 -7.37 -17.48
N GLN A 61 6.88 -8.35 -16.87
CA GLN A 61 6.31 -9.13 -15.77
C GLN A 61 5.93 -8.23 -14.58
N ARG A 62 6.81 -7.32 -14.17
CA ARG A 62 6.51 -6.34 -13.11
C ARG A 62 5.27 -5.52 -13.42
N ARG A 63 5.17 -4.94 -14.63
CA ARG A 63 4.00 -4.16 -15.04
C ARG A 63 2.73 -4.99 -15.04
N ASN A 64 2.79 -6.23 -15.53
CA ASN A 64 1.67 -7.16 -15.50
C ASN A 64 1.23 -7.48 -14.06
N GLU A 65 2.17 -7.64 -13.13
CA GLU A 65 1.86 -7.85 -11.72
C GLU A 65 1.18 -6.64 -11.09
N ILE A 66 1.65 -5.42 -11.38
CA ILE A 66 1.00 -4.17 -10.95
C ILE A 66 -0.47 -4.16 -11.43
N VAL A 67 -0.71 -4.45 -12.71
CA VAL A 67 -2.07 -4.53 -13.28
C VAL A 67 -2.91 -5.61 -12.59
N GLN A 68 -2.34 -6.79 -12.35
CA GLN A 68 -3.06 -7.88 -11.68
C GLN A 68 -3.44 -7.55 -10.24
N ILE A 69 -2.55 -6.88 -9.49
CA ILE A 69 -2.83 -6.34 -8.17
C ILE A 69 -3.97 -5.34 -8.28
N ALA A 70 -3.87 -4.36 -9.18
CA ALA A 70 -4.89 -3.33 -9.39
C ALA A 70 -6.26 -3.93 -9.72
N GLN A 71 -6.33 -5.00 -10.50
CA GLN A 71 -7.58 -5.66 -10.87
C GLN A 71 -8.23 -6.43 -9.70
N ARG A 72 -7.41 -7.03 -8.82
CA ARG A 72 -7.86 -7.93 -7.77
C ARG A 72 -8.06 -7.27 -6.42
N LEU A 73 -7.29 -6.23 -6.09
CA LEU A 73 -7.30 -5.60 -4.78
C LEU A 73 -8.68 -5.03 -4.44
N ARG A 74 -9.34 -5.60 -3.43
CA ARG A 74 -10.64 -5.14 -2.90
C ARG A 74 -10.52 -4.43 -1.55
N THR A 75 -9.40 -4.65 -0.88
CA THR A 75 -9.09 -4.13 0.44
C THR A 75 -9.00 -2.60 0.41
N PRO A 76 -9.63 -1.89 1.37
CA PRO A 76 -9.43 -0.45 1.51
C PRO A 76 -7.97 -0.16 1.87
N GLY A 77 -7.47 1.04 1.56
CA GLY A 77 -6.08 1.33 1.89
C GLY A 77 -5.51 2.57 1.26
N VAL A 78 -4.21 2.74 1.49
CA VAL A 78 -3.42 3.82 0.91
C VAL A 78 -2.10 3.28 0.38
N ILE A 79 -1.75 3.66 -0.84
CA ILE A 79 -0.47 3.38 -1.48
C ILE A 79 0.26 4.71 -1.65
N PHE A 80 1.46 4.82 -1.11
CA PHE A 80 2.33 5.97 -1.30
C PHE A 80 3.43 5.66 -2.31
N LEU A 81 3.49 6.46 -3.37
CA LEU A 81 4.54 6.44 -4.38
C LEU A 81 5.28 7.77 -4.32
N TYR A 82 6.61 7.73 -4.28
CA TYR A 82 7.46 8.88 -4.09
C TYR A 82 8.18 9.22 -5.39
N GLU A 83 8.11 10.49 -5.79
CA GLU A 83 8.90 10.99 -6.90
C GLU A 83 10.39 11.09 -6.53
N GLY A 84 11.23 10.47 -7.37
CA GLY A 84 12.67 10.35 -7.12
C GLY A 84 13.06 9.14 -6.27
N ASP A 85 12.22 8.11 -6.18
CA ASP A 85 12.57 6.83 -5.57
C ASP A 85 13.57 6.09 -6.47
N ALA A 86 14.69 5.63 -5.92
CA ALA A 86 15.72 4.94 -6.68
C ALA A 86 15.32 3.52 -7.12
N TYR A 87 14.25 2.95 -6.57
CA TYR A 87 13.92 1.51 -6.67
C TYR A 87 12.69 1.20 -7.53
N TYR A 88 12.03 2.18 -8.12
CA TYR A 88 11.04 1.94 -9.17
C TYR A 88 10.94 3.12 -10.11
N ASP A 89 10.27 2.89 -11.24
CA ASP A 89 9.82 3.97 -12.10
C ASP A 89 8.37 4.30 -11.73
N LEU A 90 8.06 5.57 -11.49
CA LEU A 90 6.69 6.01 -11.23
C LEU A 90 5.78 5.70 -12.42
N ALA A 91 6.30 5.72 -13.64
CA ALA A 91 5.53 5.44 -14.85
C ALA A 91 4.99 4.01 -14.89
N ASP A 92 5.59 3.06 -14.17
CA ASP A 92 5.06 1.69 -14.12
C ASP A 92 3.73 1.59 -13.36
N TRP A 93 3.40 2.62 -12.57
CA TRP A 93 2.13 2.73 -11.84
C TRP A 93 1.10 3.56 -12.60
N ASP A 94 1.43 4.06 -13.79
CA ASP A 94 0.49 4.77 -14.65
C ASP A 94 -0.65 3.82 -15.07
N GLY A 95 -1.88 4.34 -15.08
CA GLY A 95 -3.08 3.54 -15.30
C GLY A 95 -3.50 2.66 -14.12
N PHE A 96 -2.73 2.57 -13.03
CA PHE A 96 -3.16 1.86 -11.81
C PHE A 96 -4.49 2.43 -11.29
N GLU A 97 -4.60 3.77 -11.26
CA GLU A 97 -5.81 4.49 -10.85
C GLU A 97 -7.01 4.21 -11.77
N ASP A 98 -6.79 4.01 -13.06
CA ASP A 98 -7.85 3.65 -14.01
C ASP A 98 -8.45 2.27 -13.68
N TYR A 99 -7.65 1.34 -13.16
CA TYR A 99 -8.15 0.06 -12.66
C TYR A 99 -8.86 0.18 -11.29
N LEU A 100 -8.58 1.25 -10.53
CA LEU A 100 -9.25 1.54 -9.24
C LEU A 100 -10.59 2.25 -9.42
N SER A 101 -10.68 3.16 -10.40
CA SER A 101 -11.82 4.07 -10.61
C SER A 101 -13.14 3.36 -10.94
N GLY A 102 -13.10 2.07 -11.29
CA GLY A 102 -14.28 1.32 -11.73
C GLY A 102 -15.18 0.67 -10.66
N ARG A 103 -14.90 0.72 -9.34
CA ARG A 103 -15.65 -0.14 -8.37
C ARG A 103 -15.88 0.38 -6.94
N GLY A 104 -16.05 1.69 -6.72
CA GLY A 104 -16.33 2.21 -5.36
C GLY A 104 -15.30 1.76 -4.32
N ARG A 105 -14.04 1.59 -4.76
CA ARG A 105 -12.97 1.02 -3.95
C ARG A 105 -12.43 2.11 -3.06
N GLU A 106 -12.39 1.86 -1.76
CA GLU A 106 -11.77 2.75 -0.77
C GLU A 106 -10.24 2.57 -0.74
N LEU A 107 -9.61 2.48 -1.92
CA LEU A 107 -8.16 2.42 -2.06
C LEU A 107 -7.69 3.70 -2.73
N MET A 108 -6.77 4.40 -2.06
CA MET A 108 -6.16 5.61 -2.55
C MET A 108 -4.72 5.34 -2.98
N MET A 109 -4.31 5.88 -4.13
CA MET A 109 -2.91 5.95 -4.52
C MET A 109 -2.49 7.42 -4.43
N LEU A 110 -1.44 7.68 -3.66
CA LEU A 110 -0.88 9.01 -3.45
C LEU A 110 0.48 9.06 -4.13
N ARG A 111 0.54 9.81 -5.22
CA ARG A 111 1.81 10.22 -5.83
C ARG A 111 2.31 11.45 -5.09
N VAL A 112 3.30 11.27 -4.24
CA VAL A 112 3.93 12.36 -3.51
C VAL A 112 4.98 12.98 -4.43
N HIS A 113 4.67 14.18 -4.90
CA HIS A 113 5.51 14.88 -5.86
C HIS A 113 6.81 15.36 -5.23
N ARG A 114 7.78 15.66 -6.09
CA ARG A 114 9.14 15.96 -5.66
C ARG A 114 9.24 17.07 -4.62
N ALA A 115 8.49 18.16 -4.78
CA ALA A 115 8.46 19.25 -3.81
C ALA A 115 7.97 18.77 -2.43
N GLN A 116 6.86 18.04 -2.41
CA GLN A 116 6.27 17.49 -1.19
C GLN A 116 7.20 16.47 -0.50
N VAL A 117 7.90 15.63 -1.27
CA VAL A 117 8.91 14.71 -0.74
C VAL A 117 10.00 15.48 0.02
N LEU A 118 10.50 16.57 -0.56
CA LEU A 118 11.56 17.38 0.04
C LEU A 118 11.07 18.17 1.26
N ASP A 119 9.80 18.60 1.26
CA ASP A 119 9.19 19.27 2.41
C ASP A 119 9.08 18.32 3.61
N VAL A 120 8.67 17.06 3.39
CA VAL A 120 8.51 16.09 4.48
C VAL A 120 9.81 15.38 4.87
N CYS A 121 10.74 15.23 3.92
CA CYS A 121 12.04 14.61 4.09
C CYS A 121 13.14 15.41 3.34
N PRO A 122 13.71 16.45 3.96
CA PRO A 122 14.77 17.25 3.32
C PRO A 122 16.03 16.44 2.95
N ARG A 123 16.28 15.33 3.65
CA ARG A 123 17.41 14.42 3.38
C ARG A 123 17.15 13.46 2.20
N CYS A 124 15.92 13.39 1.70
CA CYS A 124 15.52 12.51 0.60
C CYS A 124 15.81 13.11 -0.79
N ALA A 125 16.79 14.01 -0.86
CA ALA A 125 17.17 14.66 -2.11
C ALA A 125 17.83 13.67 -3.10
N GLY A 126 18.64 12.73 -2.62
CA GLY A 126 19.26 11.72 -3.49
C GLY A 126 18.33 10.55 -3.82
N ASP A 127 17.56 10.11 -2.83
CA ASP A 127 16.64 8.99 -2.92
C ASP A 127 15.46 9.21 -1.97
N SER A 128 14.25 9.04 -2.49
CA SER A 128 13.00 9.23 -1.73
C SER A 128 12.41 7.94 -1.18
N HIS A 129 13.06 6.79 -1.34
CA HIS A 129 12.52 5.49 -0.95
C HIS A 129 12.05 5.39 0.51
N ALA A 130 12.70 6.15 1.39
CA ALA A 130 12.40 6.22 2.81
C ALA A 130 11.73 7.55 3.23
N ALA A 131 11.06 8.28 2.32
CA ALA A 131 10.43 9.57 2.62
C ALA A 131 9.46 9.53 3.81
N TYR A 132 8.84 8.39 4.07
CA TYR A 132 7.96 8.17 5.23
C TYR A 132 8.65 8.30 6.60
N LEU A 133 9.98 8.17 6.66
CA LEU A 133 10.77 8.40 7.88
C LEU A 133 11.07 9.89 8.11
N GLY A 134 10.72 10.75 7.15
CA GLY A 134 10.89 12.18 7.28
C GLY A 134 10.03 12.76 8.41
N PRO A 135 10.55 13.73 9.18
CA PRO A 135 9.83 14.29 10.33
C PRO A 135 8.52 14.99 9.95
N GLY A 136 8.40 15.49 8.71
CA GLY A 136 7.18 16.13 8.22
C GLY A 136 6.12 15.15 7.70
N PHE A 137 6.47 13.87 7.51
CA PHE A 137 5.59 12.93 6.80
C PHE A 137 4.30 12.66 7.57
N ALA A 138 4.41 12.43 8.88
CA ALA A 138 3.24 12.16 9.71
C ALA A 138 2.24 13.33 9.68
N GLY A 139 2.72 14.57 9.87
CA GLY A 139 1.87 15.76 9.84
C GLY A 139 1.26 16.04 8.47
N ALA A 140 1.94 15.67 7.38
CA ALA A 140 1.44 15.88 6.02
C ALA A 140 0.41 14.84 5.58
N PHE A 141 0.55 13.58 6.01
CA PHE A 141 -0.20 12.47 5.41
C PHE A 141 -0.92 11.53 6.39
N TYR A 142 -0.49 11.44 7.64
CA TYR A 142 -1.03 10.44 8.55
C TYR A 142 -2.50 10.72 8.87
N ASP A 143 -2.80 11.94 9.30
CA ASP A 143 -4.14 12.30 9.76
C ASP A 143 -5.17 12.29 8.64
N SER A 144 -4.79 12.72 7.43
CA SER A 144 -5.68 12.81 6.28
C SER A 144 -5.88 11.48 5.55
N HIS A 145 -4.87 10.60 5.53
CA HIS A 145 -4.90 9.41 4.67
C HIS A 145 -4.82 8.08 5.45
N VAL A 146 -4.05 8.02 6.53
CA VAL A 146 -3.85 6.78 7.30
C VAL A 146 -4.85 6.64 8.44
N GLN A 147 -5.06 7.71 9.20
CA GLN A 147 -5.94 7.72 10.37
C GLN A 147 -7.39 7.31 10.04
N PRO A 148 -8.00 7.71 8.90
CA PRO A 148 -9.35 7.26 8.55
C PRO A 148 -9.47 5.73 8.39
N LEU A 149 -8.43 5.08 7.86
CA LEU A 149 -8.38 3.63 7.71
C LEU A 149 -8.29 2.94 9.08
N ILE A 150 -7.45 3.47 9.97
CA ILE A 150 -7.32 2.97 11.35
C ILE A 150 -8.63 3.13 12.11
N ASP A 151 -9.30 4.27 11.99
CA ASP A 151 -10.56 4.51 12.68
C ASP A 151 -11.70 3.66 12.15
N ARG A 152 -11.69 3.31 10.85
CA ARG A 152 -12.60 2.31 10.29
C ARG A 152 -12.43 0.96 10.98
N ALA A 153 -11.20 0.44 11.05
CA ALA A 153 -10.92 -0.83 11.72
C ALA A 153 -11.33 -0.79 13.19
N ARG A 154 -11.02 0.32 13.90
CA ARG A 154 -11.45 0.53 15.30
C ARG A 154 -12.98 0.50 15.45
N ARG A 155 -13.72 1.13 14.52
CA ARG A 155 -15.19 1.09 14.53
C ARG A 155 -15.73 -0.32 14.31
N GLN A 156 -15.14 -1.09 13.40
CA GLN A 156 -15.53 -2.48 13.14
C GLN A 156 -15.31 -3.37 14.37
N ILE A 157 -14.15 -3.23 15.03
CA ILE A 157 -13.83 -3.94 16.28
C ILE A 157 -14.87 -3.58 17.36
N ARG A 158 -15.17 -2.29 17.55
CA ARG A 158 -16.14 -1.81 18.56
C ARG A 158 -17.57 -2.25 18.27
N ALA A 159 -17.96 -2.33 16.99
CA ALA A 159 -19.29 -2.76 16.58
C ALA A 159 -19.53 -4.26 16.84
N GLY A 160 -18.50 -5.00 17.26
CA GLY A 160 -18.65 -6.36 17.76
C GLY A 160 -19.23 -7.32 16.73
N ARG A 161 -19.01 -7.09 15.42
CA ARG A 161 -19.32 -8.12 14.43
C ARG A 161 -18.51 -9.36 14.82
N PRO A 162 -19.17 -10.45 15.24
CA PRO A 162 -18.47 -11.71 15.43
C PRO A 162 -17.88 -12.06 14.08
N ALA A 163 -16.68 -12.65 14.10
CA ALA A 163 -16.14 -13.34 12.94
C ALA A 163 -17.29 -14.15 12.32
N ILE A 164 -17.53 -13.98 11.02
CA ILE A 164 -18.32 -14.95 10.28
C ILE A 164 -17.51 -16.25 10.36
N SER A 165 -17.84 -17.07 11.36
CA SER A 165 -17.35 -18.44 11.46
C SER A 165 -17.89 -19.21 10.26
N PRO A 166 -17.08 -20.11 9.67
CA PRO A 166 -17.50 -20.95 8.56
C PRO A 166 -18.71 -21.85 8.91
#